data_AF-A0A2E9L7I1-F1
#
_entry.id   AF-A0A2E9L7I1-F1
#
_cell.length_a   1.000
_cell.length_b   1.000
_cell.length_c   1.000
_cell.angle_alpha   90.00
_cell.angle_beta   90.00
_cell.angle_gamma   90.00
#
_symmetry.space_group_name_H-M   'P 1'
#
loop_
_entity.id
_entity.type
_entity.pdbx_description
1 polymer ?
#
loop_
_entity_poly.entity_id
_entity_poly.type
_entity_poly.pdbx_seq_one_letter_code
_entity_poly.pdbx_strand_id
1 'polypeptide(L)'
;MLRILRWLDEHPSTLEGAWDVPRSLSLEGIADGIGVVRSALFQPMSVLEEEGFLLTRQAHVIGGGRRKRKVVHITESGRNQLHSYTKEIPERRARSSSKLKGQLPEYTHVHGRRSELELIRDALENKVPVHLRGMPGIGKSTLARKIVEDLIERDLSVHWVQLDAYCDVHEAIQRMEADVPQILDVEGYASSFELENVI
;
A
#
# COMPACT_ATOMS: atom_id res chain seq x y z
N MET A 1 -11.61 -3.21 -10.83
CA MET A 1 -12.80 -2.38 -10.54
C MET A 1 -13.36 -2.67 -9.15
N LEU A 2 -13.77 -3.91 -8.83
CA LEU A 2 -14.27 -4.27 -7.49
C LEU A 2 -13.32 -3.92 -6.33
N ARG A 3 -12.00 -4.08 -6.51
CA ARG A 3 -10.99 -3.69 -5.49
C ARG A 3 -11.00 -2.18 -5.17
N ILE A 4 -11.34 -1.33 -6.14
CA ILE A 4 -11.44 0.13 -5.96
C ILE A 4 -12.71 0.44 -5.14
N LEU A 5 -13.85 -0.12 -5.53
CA LEU A 5 -15.11 0.08 -4.80
C LEU A 5 -14.98 -0.41 -3.36
N ARG A 6 -14.41 -1.60 -3.15
CA ARG A 6 -14.16 -2.15 -1.81
C ARG A 6 -13.25 -1.25 -0.96
N TRP A 7 -12.19 -0.70 -1.53
CA TRP A 7 -11.29 0.22 -0.82
C TRP A 7 -12.02 1.49 -0.36
N LEU A 8 -12.84 2.07 -1.24
CA LEU A 8 -13.57 3.29 -0.95
C LEU A 8 -14.77 3.08 -0.01
N ASP A 9 -15.30 1.86 0.06
CA ASP A 9 -16.39 1.50 0.97
C ASP A 9 -15.96 1.56 2.46
N GLU A 10 -14.66 1.42 2.75
CA GLU A 10 -14.09 1.61 4.09
C GLU A 10 -14.27 3.05 4.63
N HIS A 11 -14.63 4.02 3.77
CA HIS A 11 -14.81 5.42 4.14
C HIS A 11 -16.29 5.81 4.25
N PRO A 12 -16.71 6.54 5.30
CA PRO A 12 -18.09 6.97 5.46
C PRO A 12 -18.46 8.10 4.49
N SER A 13 -19.75 8.19 4.14
CA SER A 13 -20.29 9.24 3.25
C SER A 13 -20.17 10.65 3.83
N THR A 14 -19.98 10.78 5.15
CA THR A 14 -19.73 12.09 5.81
C THR A 14 -18.48 12.80 5.27
N LEU A 15 -17.52 12.06 4.70
CA LEU A 15 -16.32 12.63 4.08
C LEU A 15 -16.57 13.25 2.70
N GLU A 16 -17.71 13.02 2.07
CA GLU A 16 -18.05 13.57 0.74
C GLU A 16 -18.14 15.10 0.76
N GLY A 17 -18.56 15.69 1.88
CA GLY A 17 -18.64 17.14 2.07
C GLY A 17 -17.47 17.76 2.84
N ALA A 18 -16.56 16.94 3.38
CA ALA A 18 -15.52 17.43 4.27
C ALA A 18 -14.47 18.32 3.57
N TRP A 19 -13.98 19.34 4.28
CA TRP A 19 -12.89 20.20 3.80
C TRP A 19 -11.57 19.43 3.70
N ASP A 20 -11.22 18.74 4.78
CA ASP A 20 -10.06 17.85 4.89
C ASP A 20 -10.49 16.40 4.78
N VAL A 21 -9.74 15.62 4.01
CA VAL A 21 -9.97 14.18 3.84
C VAL A 21 -8.67 13.39 3.97
N PRO A 22 -8.74 12.11 4.39
CA PRO A 22 -7.56 11.26 4.47
C PRO A 22 -6.93 11.00 3.10
N ARG A 23 -5.61 10.77 3.09
CA ARG A 23 -4.85 10.39 1.87
C ARG A 23 -5.42 9.17 1.16
N SER A 24 -6.05 8.25 1.90
CA SER A 24 -6.70 7.04 1.35
C SER A 24 -7.79 7.33 0.31
N LEU A 25 -8.36 8.54 0.27
CA LEU A 25 -9.34 8.97 -0.73
C LEU A 25 -8.71 9.66 -1.96
N SER A 26 -7.40 9.92 -1.96
CA SER A 26 -6.69 10.47 -3.12
C SER A 26 -6.31 9.36 -4.10
N LEU A 27 -6.05 9.71 -5.37
CA LEU A 27 -5.58 8.73 -6.37
C LEU A 27 -4.31 7.98 -5.90
N GLU A 28 -3.44 8.68 -5.18
CA GLU A 28 -2.24 8.09 -4.56
C GLU A 28 -2.58 7.09 -3.49
N GLY A 29 -3.40 7.48 -2.50
CA GLY A 29 -3.76 6.56 -1.41
C GLY A 29 -4.57 5.36 -1.89
N ILE A 30 -5.42 5.53 -2.90
CA ILE A 30 -6.14 4.42 -3.53
C ILE A 30 -5.16 3.47 -4.22
N ALA A 31 -4.23 4.01 -5.01
CA ALA A 31 -3.22 3.21 -5.72
C ALA A 31 -2.37 2.38 -4.75
N ASP A 32 -1.87 3.02 -3.71
CA ASP A 32 -1.08 2.36 -2.67
C ASP A 32 -1.91 1.31 -1.92
N GLY A 33 -3.13 1.69 -1.53
CA GLY A 33 -4.06 0.85 -0.78
C GLY A 33 -4.48 -0.44 -1.49
N ILE A 34 -4.62 -0.38 -2.82
CA ILE A 34 -4.93 -1.54 -3.65
C ILE A 34 -3.67 -2.14 -4.30
N GLY A 35 -2.49 -1.63 -4.02
CA GLY A 35 -1.21 -2.16 -4.50
C GLY A 35 -1.03 -2.10 -6.02
N VAL A 36 -1.39 -0.99 -6.66
CA VAL A 36 -1.18 -0.75 -8.10
C VAL A 36 -0.47 0.57 -8.33
N VAL A 37 0.12 0.74 -9.52
CA VAL A 37 0.65 2.05 -9.92
C VAL A 37 -0.49 3.03 -10.17
N ARG A 38 -0.31 4.30 -9.80
CA ARG A 38 -1.33 5.35 -9.99
C ARG A 38 -1.91 5.40 -11.40
N SER A 39 -1.06 5.21 -12.43
CA SER A 39 -1.49 5.23 -13.82
C SER A 39 -2.45 4.10 -14.20
N ALA A 40 -2.38 2.96 -13.50
CA ALA A 40 -3.28 1.83 -13.70
C ALA A 40 -4.71 2.16 -13.23
N LEU A 41 -4.91 3.23 -12.46
CA LEU A 41 -6.23 3.66 -12.02
C LEU A 41 -7.00 4.46 -13.07
N PHE A 42 -6.35 5.08 -14.05
CA PHE A 42 -7.03 6.05 -14.93
C PHE A 42 -8.23 5.44 -15.65
N GLN A 43 -8.02 4.36 -16.40
CA GLN A 43 -9.09 3.69 -17.13
C GLN A 43 -10.21 3.16 -16.20
N PRO A 44 -9.93 2.33 -15.17
CA PRO A 44 -10.99 1.79 -14.33
C PRO A 44 -11.74 2.87 -13.52
N MET A 45 -11.09 3.97 -13.15
CA MET A 45 -11.75 5.07 -12.46
C MET A 45 -12.72 5.82 -13.39
N SER A 46 -12.32 6.08 -14.63
CA SER A 46 -13.21 6.70 -15.62
C SER A 46 -14.45 5.87 -15.87
N VAL A 47 -14.31 4.55 -16.05
CA VAL A 47 -15.46 3.65 -16.25
C VAL A 47 -16.42 3.68 -15.05
N LEU A 48 -15.89 3.57 -13.83
CA LEU A 48 -16.71 3.57 -12.61
C LEU A 48 -17.39 4.93 -12.36
N GLU A 49 -16.76 6.03 -12.77
CA GLU A 49 -17.33 7.39 -12.71
C GLU A 49 -18.44 7.56 -13.76
N GLU A 50 -18.25 7.07 -14.99
CA GLU A 50 -19.27 7.04 -16.05
C GLU A 50 -20.50 6.21 -15.68
N GLU A 51 -20.30 5.08 -14.98
CA GLU A 51 -21.37 4.23 -14.45
C GLU A 51 -22.08 4.84 -13.21
N GLY A 52 -21.60 5.98 -12.71
CA GLY A 52 -22.17 6.67 -11.54
C GLY A 52 -21.86 5.99 -10.20
N PHE A 53 -20.91 5.05 -10.17
CA PHE A 53 -20.48 4.36 -8.94
C PHE A 53 -19.49 5.18 -8.11
N LEU A 54 -18.81 6.15 -8.73
CA LEU A 54 -17.85 7.03 -8.08
C LEU A 54 -18.22 8.50 -8.28
N LEU A 55 -17.86 9.31 -7.30
CA LEU A 55 -17.92 10.77 -7.34
C LEU A 55 -16.52 11.34 -7.11
N THR A 56 -16.04 12.17 -8.03
CA THR A 56 -14.79 12.91 -7.84
C THR A 56 -15.04 14.35 -7.43
N ARG A 57 -14.23 14.88 -6.50
CA ARG A 57 -14.07 16.32 -6.26
C ARG A 57 -12.63 16.73 -5.97
N GLN A 58 -12.41 18.04 -5.76
CA GLN A 58 -11.14 18.59 -5.26
C GLN A 58 -11.27 18.88 -3.75
N ALA A 59 -10.35 18.35 -2.94
CA ALA A 59 -10.35 18.52 -1.48
C ALA A 59 -8.94 18.74 -0.93
N HIS A 60 -8.83 19.26 0.30
CA HIS A 60 -7.54 19.25 0.99
C HIS A 60 -7.31 17.84 1.55
N VAL A 61 -6.14 17.28 1.27
CA VAL A 61 -5.75 15.96 1.75
C VAL A 61 -4.82 16.14 2.92
N ILE A 62 -5.12 15.50 4.05
CA ILE A 62 -4.28 15.54 5.25
C ILE A 62 -2.88 15.03 4.88
N GLY A 63 -1.84 15.81 5.18
CA GLY A 63 -0.46 15.52 4.77
C GLY A 63 -0.15 15.75 3.28
N GLY A 64 -1.12 16.16 2.46
CA GLY A 64 -0.98 16.36 1.01
C GLY A 64 -0.38 17.69 0.57
N GLY A 65 0.02 18.53 1.53
CA GLY A 65 0.47 19.91 1.34
C GLY A 65 -0.67 20.89 1.07
N ARG A 66 -0.34 22.14 0.73
CA ARG A 66 -1.32 23.24 0.59
C ARG A 66 -2.27 23.12 -0.61
N ARG A 67 -1.96 22.25 -1.57
CA ARG A 67 -2.71 22.14 -2.83
C ARG A 67 -3.85 21.13 -2.68
N LYS A 68 -5.05 21.51 -3.13
CA LYS A 68 -6.17 20.57 -3.27
C LYS A 68 -5.84 19.44 -4.25
N ARG A 69 -6.27 18.22 -3.93
CA ARG A 69 -6.05 17.01 -4.72
C ARG A 69 -7.38 16.46 -5.24
N LYS A 70 -7.32 15.72 -6.35
CA LYS A 70 -8.43 14.90 -6.86
C LYS A 70 -8.67 13.79 -5.84
N VAL A 71 -9.86 13.79 -5.24
CA VAL A 71 -10.30 12.76 -4.29
C VAL A 71 -11.55 12.09 -4.83
N VAL A 72 -11.71 10.82 -4.49
CA VAL A 72 -12.74 9.95 -5.05
C VAL A 72 -13.54 9.34 -3.92
N HIS A 73 -14.85 9.41 -4.04
CA HIS A 73 -15.82 8.85 -3.10
C HIS A 73 -16.65 7.78 -3.80
N ILE A 74 -17.07 6.76 -3.06
CA ILE A 74 -18.04 5.78 -3.55
C ILE A 74 -19.46 6.33 -3.36
N THR A 75 -20.28 6.24 -4.39
CA THR A 75 -21.70 6.64 -4.32
C THR A 75 -22.55 5.55 -3.68
N GLU A 76 -23.79 5.87 -3.31
CA GLU A 76 -24.75 4.85 -2.84
C GLU A 76 -24.96 3.74 -3.90
N SER A 77 -25.06 4.12 -5.19
CA SER A 77 -25.11 3.16 -6.30
C SER A 77 -23.86 2.27 -6.33
N GLY A 78 -22.67 2.84 -6.13
CA GLY A 78 -21.42 2.08 -6.07
C GLY A 78 -21.37 1.09 -4.90
N ARG A 79 -21.91 1.46 -3.73
CA ARG A 79 -22.01 0.55 -2.57
C ARG A 79 -22.99 -0.59 -2.84
N ASN A 80 -24.15 -0.28 -3.42
CA ASN A 80 -25.13 -1.30 -3.82
C ASN A 80 -24.54 -2.28 -4.85
N GLN A 81 -23.78 -1.76 -5.80
CA GLN A 81 -23.04 -2.58 -6.76
C GLN A 81 -22.02 -3.48 -6.07
N LEU A 82 -21.23 -2.97 -5.12
CA LEU A 82 -20.29 -3.79 -4.35
C LEU A 82 -21.01 -4.92 -3.58
N HIS A 83 -22.15 -4.61 -2.95
CA HIS A 83 -22.93 -5.58 -2.19
C HIS A 83 -23.49 -6.70 -3.08
N SER A 84 -23.86 -6.41 -4.33
CA SER A 84 -24.35 -7.44 -5.26
C SER A 84 -23.29 -8.50 -5.62
N TYR A 85 -22.00 -8.15 -5.56
CA TYR A 85 -20.87 -9.05 -5.81
C TYR A 85 -20.26 -9.68 -4.54
N THR A 86 -20.84 -9.49 -3.36
CA THR A 86 -20.22 -9.91 -2.07
C THR A 86 -19.91 -11.43 -2.00
N LYS A 87 -20.55 -12.27 -2.81
CA LYS A 87 -20.25 -13.71 -2.90
C LYS A 87 -18.97 -14.06 -3.69
N GLU A 88 -18.46 -13.13 -4.51
CA GLU A 88 -17.29 -13.37 -5.39
C GLU A 88 -16.02 -12.67 -4.93
N ILE A 89 -16.09 -11.84 -3.89
CA ILE A 89 -14.93 -11.10 -3.38
C ILE A 89 -14.24 -11.97 -2.34
N PRO A 90 -13.01 -12.46 -2.59
CA PRO A 90 -12.26 -13.17 -1.56
C PRO A 90 -12.12 -12.28 -0.34
N GLU A 91 -12.33 -12.84 0.86
CA GLU A 91 -11.97 -12.14 2.08
C GLU A 91 -10.52 -11.66 1.94
N ARG A 92 -10.28 -10.39 2.32
CA ARG A 92 -8.91 -9.87 2.37
C ARG A 92 -8.21 -10.86 3.29
N ARG A 93 -7.20 -11.59 2.80
CA ARG A 93 -6.38 -12.41 3.71
C ARG A 93 -6.04 -11.47 4.84
N ALA A 94 -6.48 -11.81 6.06
CA ALA A 94 -6.15 -11.02 7.22
C ALA A 94 -4.65 -10.74 7.12
N ARG A 95 -4.22 -9.53 7.48
CA ARG A 95 -2.79 -9.26 7.72
C ARG A 95 -2.39 -10.24 8.83
N SER A 96 -2.01 -11.45 8.45
CA SER A 96 -2.18 -12.65 9.30
C SER A 96 -1.05 -12.80 10.29
N SER A 97 -0.14 -11.83 10.32
CA SER A 97 0.95 -11.76 11.26
C SER A 97 1.06 -10.34 11.79
N SER A 98 1.08 -10.18 13.11
CA SER A 98 1.43 -8.93 13.78
C SER A 98 2.84 -8.43 13.43
N LYS A 99 3.66 -9.30 12.83
CA LYS A 99 5.02 -9.02 12.36
C LYS A 99 5.07 -8.40 10.97
N LEU A 100 3.94 -8.34 10.28
CA LEU A 100 3.80 -7.67 8.99
C LEU A 100 3.25 -6.26 9.19
N LYS A 101 4.08 -5.27 8.91
CA LYS A 101 3.77 -3.86 9.14
C LYS A 101 3.88 -3.05 7.85
N GLY A 102 2.96 -2.11 7.69
CA GLY A 102 2.96 -1.13 6.59
C GLY A 102 2.20 -1.53 5.32
N GLN A 103 2.51 -0.87 4.20
CA GLN A 103 1.71 -0.87 2.97
C GLN A 103 2.06 -2.02 2.01
N LEU A 104 1.90 -3.26 2.47
CA LEU A 104 2.27 -4.42 1.65
C LEU A 104 1.32 -4.63 0.45
N PRO A 105 1.86 -4.99 -0.73
CA PRO A 105 1.04 -5.48 -1.81
C PRO A 105 0.42 -6.84 -1.46
N GLU A 106 -0.71 -7.15 -2.11
CA GLU A 106 -1.34 -8.47 -1.98
C GLU A 106 -0.36 -9.58 -2.38
N TYR A 107 -0.30 -10.63 -1.56
CA TYR A 107 0.46 -11.82 -1.89
C TYR A 107 -0.18 -12.52 -3.10
N THR A 108 0.67 -12.90 -4.06
CA THR A 108 0.27 -13.68 -5.23
C THR A 108 1.25 -14.81 -5.46
N HIS A 109 0.82 -15.83 -6.20
CA HIS A 109 1.67 -16.97 -6.53
C HIS A 109 2.82 -16.54 -7.44
N VAL A 110 4.02 -17.01 -7.13
CA VAL A 110 5.22 -16.81 -7.96
C VAL A 110 5.56 -18.12 -8.64
N HIS A 111 5.64 -18.09 -9.96
CA HIS A 111 6.07 -19.22 -10.78
C HIS A 111 7.50 -19.01 -11.27
N GLY A 112 8.35 -20.04 -11.15
CA GLY A 112 9.77 -19.95 -11.48
C GLY A 112 10.56 -19.09 -10.49
N ARG A 113 11.62 -18.43 -10.97
CA ARG A 113 12.48 -17.50 -10.18
C ARG A 113 13.19 -18.11 -8.96
N ARG A 114 13.38 -19.43 -8.95
CA ARG A 114 14.02 -20.14 -7.83
C ARG A 114 15.45 -19.63 -7.57
N SER A 115 16.25 -19.48 -8.62
CA SER A 115 17.60 -18.94 -8.55
C SER A 115 17.65 -17.55 -7.92
N GLU A 116 16.75 -16.64 -8.32
CA GLU A 116 16.71 -15.30 -7.76
C GLU A 116 16.24 -15.30 -6.31
N LEU A 117 15.27 -16.15 -5.95
CA LEU A 117 14.83 -16.30 -4.57
C LEU A 117 15.96 -16.80 -3.67
N GLU A 118 16.71 -17.82 -4.11
CA GLU A 118 17.87 -18.35 -3.39
C GLU A 118 18.95 -17.29 -3.19
N LEU A 119 19.32 -16.55 -4.24
CA LEU A 119 20.30 -15.47 -4.13
C LEU A 119 19.88 -14.36 -3.16
N ILE A 120 18.59 -13.99 -3.15
CA ILE A 120 18.07 -12.99 -2.22
C ILE A 120 18.11 -13.53 -0.78
N ARG A 121 17.73 -14.79 -0.58
CA ARG A 121 17.79 -15.43 0.75
C ARG A 121 19.21 -15.46 1.28
N ASP A 122 20.17 -15.90 0.49
CA ASP A 122 21.58 -15.95 0.87
C ASP A 122 22.11 -14.55 1.23
N ALA A 123 21.77 -13.53 0.43
CA ALA A 123 22.19 -12.15 0.71
C ALA A 123 21.60 -11.64 2.03
N LEU A 124 20.31 -11.88 2.29
CA LEU A 124 19.67 -11.48 3.54
C LEU A 124 20.26 -12.23 4.74
N GLU A 125 20.52 -13.54 4.63
CA GLU A 125 21.17 -14.29 5.71
C GLU A 125 22.56 -13.76 6.08
N ASN A 126 23.27 -13.18 5.10
CA ASN A 126 24.54 -12.51 5.29
C ASN A 126 24.42 -11.01 5.62
N LYS A 127 23.21 -10.50 5.91
CA LYS A 127 22.90 -9.09 6.20
C LYS A 127 23.38 -8.12 5.11
N VAL A 128 23.29 -8.57 3.85
CA VAL A 128 23.66 -7.77 2.69
C VAL A 128 22.41 -7.10 2.11
N PRO A 129 22.37 -5.76 2.00
CA PRO A 129 21.26 -5.06 1.38
C PRO A 129 21.04 -5.50 -0.07
N VAL A 130 19.79 -5.79 -0.43
CA VAL A 130 19.41 -6.29 -1.76
C VAL A 130 18.70 -5.20 -2.56
N HIS A 131 19.19 -4.93 -3.77
CA HIS A 131 18.54 -4.03 -4.73
C HIS A 131 18.03 -4.80 -5.96
N LEU A 132 16.71 -4.98 -6.04
CA LEU A 132 16.06 -5.61 -7.20
C LEU A 132 15.82 -4.61 -8.34
N ARG A 133 16.51 -4.82 -9.47
CA ARG A 133 16.38 -3.97 -10.67
C ARG A 133 15.73 -4.73 -11.83
N GLY A 134 15.14 -3.98 -12.77
CA GLY A 134 14.52 -4.55 -13.98
C GLY A 134 13.35 -3.72 -14.50
N MET A 135 12.80 -4.12 -15.64
CA MET A 135 11.72 -3.40 -16.33
C MET A 135 10.46 -3.25 -15.45
N PRO A 136 9.67 -2.18 -15.62
CA PRO A 136 8.34 -2.07 -15.03
C PRO A 136 7.48 -3.30 -15.36
N GLY A 137 6.65 -3.76 -14.41
CA GLY A 137 5.75 -4.89 -14.61
C GLY A 137 6.39 -6.29 -14.60
N ILE A 138 7.71 -6.43 -14.58
CA ILE A 138 8.40 -7.73 -14.62
C ILE A 138 8.22 -8.60 -13.34
N GLY A 139 7.52 -8.08 -12.32
CA GLY A 139 7.25 -8.81 -11.07
C GLY A 139 8.26 -8.59 -9.94
N LYS A 140 9.01 -7.48 -9.91
CA LYS A 140 9.98 -7.19 -8.83
C LYS A 140 9.33 -7.14 -7.44
N SER A 141 8.25 -6.36 -7.31
CA SER A 141 7.51 -6.24 -6.04
C SER A 141 6.86 -7.58 -5.66
N THR A 142 6.44 -8.36 -6.65
CA THR A 142 5.92 -9.72 -6.45
C THR A 142 6.99 -10.66 -5.90
N LEU A 143 8.22 -10.61 -6.45
CA LEU A 143 9.36 -11.39 -5.97
C LEU A 143 9.74 -11.00 -4.53
N ALA A 144 9.86 -9.70 -4.25
CA ALA A 144 10.11 -9.20 -2.91
C ALA A 144 9.01 -9.63 -1.93
N ARG A 145 7.74 -9.55 -2.34
CA ARG A 145 6.59 -9.98 -1.53
C ARG A 145 6.64 -11.47 -1.21
N LYS A 146 7.20 -12.32 -2.09
CA LYS A 146 7.40 -13.75 -1.80
C LYS A 146 8.47 -13.98 -0.75
N ILE A 147 9.60 -13.28 -0.82
CA ILE A 147 10.66 -13.34 0.19
C ILE A 147 10.13 -12.92 1.57
N VAL A 148 9.27 -11.90 1.62
CA VAL A 148 8.65 -11.47 2.88
C VAL A 148 7.87 -12.60 3.57
N GLU A 149 7.15 -13.45 2.83
CA GLU A 149 6.49 -14.63 3.45
C GLU A 149 7.51 -15.55 4.11
N ASP A 150 8.62 -15.81 3.43
CA ASP A 150 9.68 -16.68 3.96
C ASP A 150 10.33 -16.07 5.23
N LEU A 151 10.46 -14.74 5.31
CA LEU A 151 10.98 -14.05 6.50
C LEU A 151 10.02 -14.14 7.69
N ILE A 152 8.71 -14.03 7.44
CA ILE A 152 7.69 -14.15 8.50
C ILE A 152 7.60 -15.59 9.02
N GLU A 153 7.71 -16.60 8.13
CA GLU A 153 7.79 -18.01 8.52
C GLU A 153 8.99 -18.28 9.44
N ARG A 154 10.05 -17.47 9.31
CA ARG A 154 11.24 -17.48 10.18
C ARG A 154 11.12 -16.57 11.40
N ASP A 155 9.90 -16.14 11.72
CA ASP A 155 9.57 -15.35 12.90
C ASP A 155 10.15 -13.91 12.92
N LEU A 156 10.52 -13.37 11.75
CA LEU A 156 11.05 -12.02 11.61
C LEU A 156 9.95 -10.97 11.43
N SER A 157 10.22 -9.77 11.95
CA SER A 157 9.40 -8.58 11.69
C SER A 157 9.79 -7.97 10.35
N VAL A 158 8.80 -7.60 9.55
CA VAL A 158 9.00 -6.95 8.25
C VAL A 158 8.17 -5.68 8.20
N HIS A 159 8.88 -4.56 8.04
CA HIS A 159 8.31 -3.26 7.78
C HIS A 159 8.39 -2.95 6.28
N TRP A 160 7.24 -2.76 5.63
CA TRP A 160 7.17 -2.46 4.20
C TRP A 160 6.72 -1.01 3.97
N VAL A 161 7.49 -0.30 3.14
CA VAL A 161 7.15 1.06 2.70
C VAL A 161 7.18 1.18 1.19
N GLN A 162 6.24 1.95 0.65
CA GLN A 162 6.33 2.49 -0.70
C GLN A 162 6.79 3.94 -0.62
N LEU A 163 7.95 4.22 -1.21
CA LEU A 163 8.50 5.56 -1.32
C LEU A 163 7.96 6.24 -2.58
N ASP A 164 7.61 7.52 -2.46
CA ASP A 164 7.16 8.37 -3.55
C ASP A 164 7.73 9.79 -3.40
N ALA A 165 7.52 10.65 -4.41
CA ALA A 165 8.07 12.02 -4.42
C ALA A 165 7.55 12.94 -3.29
N TYR A 166 6.56 12.49 -2.53
CA TYR A 166 5.95 13.18 -1.39
C TYR A 166 6.20 12.44 -0.07
N CYS A 167 7.03 11.40 -0.08
CA CYS A 167 7.40 10.65 1.10
C CYS A 167 8.73 11.19 1.64
N ASP A 168 8.65 12.00 2.70
CA ASP A 168 9.84 12.28 3.50
C ASP A 168 10.12 11.11 4.46
N VAL A 169 11.19 11.24 5.25
CA VAL A 169 11.64 10.17 6.16
C VAL A 169 10.61 9.93 7.26
N HIS A 170 10.00 10.99 7.80
CA HIS A 170 8.99 10.86 8.85
C HIS A 170 7.75 10.12 8.34
N GLU A 171 7.27 10.51 7.16
CA GLU A 171 6.17 9.85 6.48
C GLU A 171 6.51 8.38 6.15
N ALA A 172 7.75 8.09 5.73
CA ALA A 172 8.19 6.72 5.46
C ALA A 172 8.10 5.85 6.72
N ILE A 173 8.55 6.36 7.86
CA ILE A 173 8.55 5.68 9.16
C ILE A 173 7.12 5.42 9.64
N GLN A 174 6.23 6.40 9.50
CA GLN A 174 4.80 6.21 9.80
C GLN A 174 4.18 5.14 8.89
N ARG A 175 4.46 5.17 7.59
CA ARG A 175 3.96 4.17 6.62
C ARG A 175 4.53 2.77 6.86
N MET A 176 5.72 2.67 7.46
CA MET A 176 6.29 1.41 7.94
C MET A 176 5.59 0.90 9.21
N GLU A 177 4.73 1.69 9.85
CA GLU A 177 4.15 1.39 11.17
C GLU A 177 5.26 1.07 12.22
N ALA A 178 6.38 1.78 12.12
CA ALA A 178 7.47 1.70 13.10
C ALA A 178 7.14 2.56 14.33
N ASP A 179 7.41 2.01 15.52
CA ASP A 179 7.11 2.69 16.78
C ASP A 179 8.27 3.61 17.14
N VAL A 180 8.19 4.87 16.71
CA VAL A 180 9.23 5.87 16.95
C VAL A 180 8.66 7.02 17.79
N PRO A 181 9.22 7.29 18.99
CA PRO A 181 8.59 8.15 19.99
C PRO A 181 8.56 9.64 19.65
N GLN A 182 9.36 10.08 18.67
CA GLN A 182 9.43 11.48 18.25
C GLN A 182 9.93 11.62 16.81
N ILE A 183 9.74 12.82 16.24
CA ILE A 183 10.33 13.16 14.92
C ILE A 183 11.84 13.27 15.10
N LEU A 184 12.58 12.48 14.32
CA LEU A 184 14.02 12.43 14.33
C LEU A 184 14.60 12.85 12.97
N ASP A 185 15.91 13.04 12.93
CA ASP A 185 16.67 13.05 11.69
C ASP A 185 16.92 11.61 11.19
N VAL A 186 17.59 11.47 10.04
CA VAL A 186 17.83 10.16 9.41
C VAL A 186 18.61 9.23 10.35
N GLU A 187 19.63 9.75 11.04
CA GLU A 187 20.45 8.96 11.96
C GLU A 187 19.66 8.53 13.21
N GLY A 188 18.82 9.41 13.74
CA GLY A 188 17.91 9.08 14.84
C GLY A 188 16.88 8.01 14.45
N TYR A 189 16.33 8.05 13.23
CA TYR A 189 15.48 6.95 12.77
C TYR A 189 16.26 5.64 12.58
N ALA A 190 17.48 5.69 12.01
CA ALA A 190 18.29 4.49 11.81
C ALA A 190 18.63 3.79 13.14
N SER A 191 19.05 4.56 14.15
CA SER A 191 19.34 4.03 15.50
C SER A 191 18.13 3.42 16.20
N SER A 192 16.90 3.84 15.86
CA SER A 192 15.68 3.26 16.42
C SER A 192 15.47 1.80 15.97
N PHE A 193 16.01 1.44 14.80
CA PHE A 193 15.95 0.06 14.29
C PHE A 193 17.14 -0.79 14.73
N GLU A 194 18.26 -0.22 15.21
CA GLU A 194 19.42 -1.01 15.69
C GLU A 194 19.11 -1.88 16.92
N LEU A 195 18.08 -1.50 17.69
CA LEU A 195 17.57 -2.26 18.84
C LEU A 195 16.64 -3.41 18.43
N GLU A 196 16.11 -3.36 17.21
CA GLU A 196 15.37 -4.46 16.60
C GLU A 196 16.39 -5.34 15.84
N ASN A 197 16.25 -6.67 15.87
CA ASN A 197 17.15 -7.55 15.10
C ASN A 197 16.90 -7.38 13.59
N VAL A 198 17.44 -6.32 12.99
CA VAL A 198 17.32 -6.03 11.56
C VAL A 198 18.25 -6.94 10.78
N ILE A 199 17.68 -7.57 9.75
CA ILE A 199 18.40 -8.35 8.74
C ILE A 199 18.54 -7.51 7.48
#